data_AF-A0A4S2D780-F1
#
_entry.id   AF-A0A4S2D780-F1
#
_cell.length_a   1.000
_cell.length_b   1.000
_cell.length_c   1.000
_cell.angle_alpha   90.00
_cell.angle_beta   90.00
_cell.angle_gamma   90.00
#
_symmetry.space_group_name_H-M   'P 1'
#
loop_
_entity.id
_entity.type
_entity.pdbx_description
1 polymer ?
#
loop_
_entity_poly.entity_id
_entity_poly.type
_entity_poly.pdbx_seq_one_letter_code
_entity_poly.pdbx_strand_id
1 'polypeptide(L)' 'MKDRIVYIMEKEKLSIPLFAKKIGIGPSTLLHIIRGKNAPSLQVVQAIHKAYPDIDLNWLIE' A
#
# COMPACT_ATOMS: atom_id res chain seq x y z
N MET A 1 -6.92 -3.05 -5.96
CA MET A 1 -5.93 -2.41 -5.05
C MET A 1 -5.48 -3.20 -3.80
N LYS A 2 -6.35 -3.65 -2.87
CA LYS A 2 -5.91 -4.37 -1.64
C LYS A 2 -4.92 -5.51 -1.94
N ASP A 3 -5.28 -6.40 -2.85
CA ASP A 3 -4.49 -7.60 -3.13
C ASP A 3 -3.14 -7.24 -3.77
N ARG A 4 -3.09 -6.14 -4.53
CA ARG A 4 -1.84 -5.57 -5.05
C ARG A 4 -0.93 -5.06 -3.92
N ILE A 5 -1.49 -4.38 -2.92
CA ILE A 5 -0.72 -3.94 -1.73
C ILE A 5 -0.13 -5.15 -1.01
N VAL A 6 -0.94 -6.20 -0.79
CA VAL A 6 -0.47 -7.45 -0.16
C VAL A 6 0.62 -8.11 -0.99
N TYR A 7 0.45 -8.17 -2.32
CA TYR A 7 1.47 -8.71 -3.23
C TYR A 7 2.80 -7.98 -3.13
N ILE A 8 2.80 -6.64 -3.11
CA ILE A 8 4.03 -5.86 -2.95
C ILE A 8 4.68 -6.16 -1.59
N MET A 9 3.88 -6.21 -0.52
CA MET A 9 4.37 -6.55 0.82
C MET A 9 5.03 -7.92 0.88
N GLU A 10 4.44 -8.93 0.24
CA GLU A 10 4.97 -10.29 0.18
C GLU A 10 6.27 -10.36 -0.63
N LYS A 11 6.31 -9.68 -1.79
CA LYS A 11 7.51 -9.57 -2.63
C LYS A 11 8.68 -8.95 -1.86
N GLU A 12 8.39 -7.91 -1.07
CA GLU A 12 9.37 -7.19 -0.25
C GLU A 12 9.65 -7.88 1.11
N LYS A 13 8.90 -8.93 1.44
CA LYS A 13 8.93 -9.63 2.75
C LYS A 13 8.73 -8.69 3.94
N LEU A 14 7.84 -7.70 3.79
CA LEU A 14 7.56 -6.69 4.81
C LEU A 14 6.24 -6.98 5.54
N SER A 15 6.28 -6.89 6.87
CA SER A 15 5.06 -6.87 7.68
C SER A 15 4.30 -5.55 7.53
N ILE A 16 3.02 -5.53 7.88
CA ILE A 16 2.16 -4.32 7.85
C ILE A 16 2.85 -3.09 8.47
N PRO A 17 3.38 -3.12 9.72
CA PRO A 17 3.99 -1.94 10.32
C PRO A 17 5.26 -1.49 9.59
N LEU A 18 6.06 -2.42 9.05
CA LEU A 18 7.27 -2.09 8.29
C LEU A 18 6.92 -1.48 6.93
N PHE A 19 5.94 -2.04 6.22
CA PHE A 19 5.47 -1.51 4.95
C PHE A 19 4.85 -0.11 5.12
N ALA A 20 3.99 0.06 6.13
CA ALA A 20 3.39 1.36 6.45
C ALA A 20 4.46 2.42 6.72
N LYS A 21 5.48 2.08 7.52
CA LYS A 21 6.63 2.96 7.78
C LYS A 21 7.39 3.28 6.50
N LYS A 22 7.62 2.30 5.61
CA LYS A 22 8.36 2.47 4.35
C LYS A 22 7.65 3.44 3.40
N ILE A 23 6.33 3.35 3.28
CA ILE A 23 5.54 4.24 2.42
C ILE A 23 5.14 5.55 3.14
N GLY A 24 5.47 5.71 4.43
CA GLY A 24 5.20 6.94 5.18
C GLY A 24 3.73 7.11 5.61
N ILE A 25 3.00 6.03 5.84
CA ILE A 25 1.62 6.07 6.37
C ILE A 25 1.51 5.37 7.73
N GLY A 26 0.42 5.61 8.45
CA GLY A 26 0.13 4.94 9.71
C GLY A 26 -0.19 3.44 9.52
N PRO A 27 0.33 2.53 10.37
CA PRO A 27 0.00 1.10 10.31
C PRO A 27 -1.50 0.80 10.42
N SER A 28 -2.23 1.56 11.24
CA SER A 28 -3.69 1.45 11.36
C SER A 28 -4.42 1.79 10.06
N THR A 29 -3.95 2.82 9.35
CA THR A 29 -4.49 3.22 8.04
C THR A 29 -4.31 2.10 7.03
N LEU A 30 -3.10 1.55 6.94
CA LEU A 30 -2.79 0.42 6.06
C LEU A 30 -3.65 -0.81 6.41
N LEU A 31 -3.77 -1.12 7.69
CA LEU A 31 -4.57 -2.25 8.17
C LEU A 31 -6.06 -2.11 7.82
N HIS A 32 -6.63 -0.91 7.94
CA HIS A 32 -8.02 -0.66 7.55
C HIS A 32 -8.27 -0.83 6.06
N ILE A 33 -7.31 -0.43 5.22
CA ILE A 33 -7.35 -0.63 3.76
C ILE A 33 -7.28 -2.12 3.43
N ILE A 34 -6.35 -2.85 4.05
CA ILE A 34 -6.21 -4.30 3.84
C ILE A 34 -7.44 -5.06 4.33
N ARG A 35 -8.13 -4.57 5.37
CA ARG A 35 -9.38 -5.16 5.87
C ARG A 35 -10.62 -4.75 5.08
N GLY A 36 -10.48 -3.92 4.04
CA GLY A 36 -11.59 -3.48 3.19
C GLY A 36 -12.59 -2.55 3.89
N LYS A 37 -12.22 -1.96 5.03
CA LYS A 37 -13.10 -1.03 5.76
C LYS A 37 -13.08 0.37 5.17
N ASN A 38 -11.97 0.75 4.53
CA ASN A 38 -11.80 2.03 3.86
C ASN A 38 -11.32 1.82 2.42
N ALA A 39 -11.89 2.58 1.49
CA ALA A 39 -11.26 2.76 0.19
C ALA A 39 -9.89 3.43 0.39
N PRO A 40 -8.85 2.96 -0.29
CA PRO A 40 -7.56 3.63 -0.22
C PRO A 40 -7.66 5.05 -0.78
N SER A 41 -7.13 6.02 -0.04
CA SER A 41 -7.12 7.41 -0.46
C SER A 41 -6.04 7.68 -1.52
N LEU A 42 -6.19 8.77 -2.27
CA LEU A 42 -5.16 9.26 -3.20
C LEU A 42 -3.79 9.39 -2.53
N GLN A 43 -3.76 9.80 -1.26
CA GLN A 43 -2.53 9.91 -0.48
C GLN A 43 -1.81 8.57 -0.33
N VAL A 44 -2.54 7.45 -0.19
CA VAL A 44 -1.95 6.10 -0.09
C VAL A 44 -1.40 5.65 -1.44
N VAL A 45 -2.13 5.90 -2.52
CA VAL A 45 -1.66 5.61 -3.89
C VAL A 45 -0.36 6.37 -4.17
N GLN A 46 -0.33 7.67 -3.89
CA GLN A 46 0.87 8.50 -4.05
C GLN A 46 2.02 8.04 -3.16
N ALA A 47 1.74 7.66 -1.91
CA ALA A 47 2.73 7.14 -0.97
C ALA A 47 3.38 5.84 -1.50
N ILE A 48 2.57 4.92 -2.04
CA ILE A 48 3.07 3.68 -2.64
C ILE A 48 3.89 3.99 -3.89
N HIS A 49 3.39 4.81 -4.83
CA HIS A 49 4.12 5.15 -6.05
C HIS A 49 5.42 5.90 -5.77
N LYS A 50 5.46 6.76 -4.74
CA LYS A 50 6.69 7.41 -4.30
C LYS A 50 7.72 6.42 -3.74
N ALA A 51 7.28 5.39 -3.01
CA ALA A 51 8.15 4.36 -2.46
C ALA A 51 8.56 3.29 -3.49
N TYR A 52 7.73 3.11 -4.53
CA TYR A 52 7.88 2.12 -5.59
C TYR A 52 7.55 2.75 -6.95
N PRO A 53 8.44 3.61 -7.49
CA PRO A 53 8.19 4.33 -8.74
C PRO A 53 8.04 3.43 -9.96
N ASP A 54 8.61 2.21 -9.89
CA ASP A 54 8.52 1.20 -10.95
C ASP A 54 7.15 0.51 -11.03
N ILE A 55 6.27 0.74 -10.05
CA ILE A 55 4.91 0.19 -10.05
C ILE A 55 4.01 1.11 -10.87
N ASP A 56 3.39 0.52 -11.90
CA ASP A 56 2.39 1.18 -12.72
C ASP A 56 1.17 1.57 -11.86
N LEU A 57 0.79 2.85 -11.96
CA LEU A 57 -0.33 3.42 -11.19
C LEU A 57 -1.67 2.82 -11.61
N ASN A 58 -1.87 2.50 -12.88
CA ASN A 58 -3.12 1.90 -13.34
C ASN A 58 -3.25 0.49 -12.77
N TRP A 59 -2.19 -0.32 -12.85
CA TRP A 59 -2.17 -1.66 -12.24
C TRP A 59 -2.47 -1.66 -10.73
N LEU A 60 -2.01 -0.63 -10.02
CA LEU A 60 -2.25 -0.48 -8.58
C LEU A 60 -3.72 -0.16 -8.26
N ILE A 61 -4.35 0.70 -9.07
CA ILE A 61 -5.70 1.25 -8.84
C ILE A 61 -6.81 0.37 -9.44
N GLU A 62 -6.52 -0.38 -10.51
CA GLU A 62 -7.37 -1.48 -11.01
C GLU A 62 -7.72 -2.48 -9.89
#